data_AF-A0A962MTH4-F1
#
_entry.id   AF-A0A962MTH4-F1
#
_cell.length_a   1.000
_cell.length_b   1.000
_cell.length_c   1.000
_cell.angle_alpha   90.00
_cell.angle_beta   90.00
_cell.angle_gamma   90.00
#
_symmetry.space_group_name_H-M   'P 1'
#
loop_
_entity.id
_entity.type
_entity.pdbx_description
1 polymer ?
#
loop_
_entity_poly.entity_id
_entity_poly.type
_entity_poly.pdbx_seq_one_letter_code
_entity_poly.pdbx_strand_id
1 'polypeptide(L)'
;MADLSGLNLLRNDPDKAAELIAQAERGDMDAQYAAGLIYAEGRGVAIDLVQAYYWLTSAIAQGDSDAELLRRHVAAAMDDAQFAAARHLVVSAGRALSPSGGKPADVCRH
;
A
#
# COMPACT_ATOMS: atom_id res chain seq x y z
N MET A 1 15.02 -24.14 12.28
CA MET A 1 15.69 -22.96 12.86
C MET A 1 16.13 -22.11 11.69
N ALA A 2 15.56 -20.91 11.55
CA ALA A 2 15.86 -19.99 10.47
C ALA A 2 17.34 -19.56 10.56
N ASP A 3 18.10 -19.85 9.51
CA ASP A 3 19.50 -19.47 9.43
C ASP A 3 19.59 -17.96 9.24
N LEU A 4 20.02 -17.29 10.30
CA LEU A 4 20.38 -15.89 10.34
C LEU A 4 21.72 -15.68 9.61
N SER A 5 21.71 -15.83 8.30
CA SER A 5 22.71 -15.25 7.39
C SER A 5 22.10 -13.94 6.84
N GLY A 6 22.39 -12.74 7.35
CA GLY A 6 23.65 -12.26 7.86
C GLY A 6 24.43 -11.54 6.75
N LEU A 7 23.94 -10.36 6.37
CA LEU A 7 24.57 -9.30 5.56
C LEU A 7 24.84 -9.57 4.05
N ASN A 8 24.38 -8.61 3.22
CA ASN A 8 24.74 -8.38 1.80
C ASN A 8 23.78 -8.89 0.70
N LEU A 9 22.47 -8.89 0.94
CA LEU A 9 21.44 -8.97 -0.12
C LEU A 9 21.41 -7.63 -0.89
N LEU A 10 21.99 -7.64 -2.08
CA LEU A 10 22.18 -6.51 -2.97
C LEU A 10 20.85 -5.87 -3.44
N ARG A 11 20.35 -4.95 -2.61
CA ARG A 11 19.75 -3.64 -2.96
C ARG A 11 18.54 -3.53 -3.92
N ASN A 12 18.16 -4.55 -4.70
CA ASN A 12 17.09 -4.42 -5.70
C ASN A 12 16.53 -5.78 -6.21
N ASP A 13 16.26 -6.73 -5.30
CA ASP A 13 15.69 -8.02 -5.70
C ASP A 13 14.17 -7.88 -5.96
N PRO A 14 13.68 -8.17 -7.18
CA PRO A 14 12.24 -8.15 -7.50
C PRO A 14 11.46 -9.20 -6.69
N ASP A 15 12.13 -10.24 -6.20
CA ASP A 15 11.53 -11.27 -5.35
C ASP A 15 11.05 -10.72 -4.01
N LYS A 16 11.77 -9.76 -3.43
CA LYS A 16 11.31 -9.06 -2.22
C LYS A 16 10.10 -8.19 -2.49
N ALA A 17 10.03 -7.58 -3.68
CA ALA A 17 8.85 -6.81 -4.07
C ALA A 17 7.60 -7.69 -4.12
N ALA A 18 7.70 -8.84 -4.76
CA ALA A 18 6.60 -9.80 -4.83
C ALA A 18 6.20 -10.33 -3.45
N GLU A 19 7.18 -10.62 -2.57
CA GLU A 19 6.90 -11.09 -1.22
C GLU A 19 6.18 -10.04 -0.37
N LEU A 20 6.61 -8.78 -0.43
CA LEU A 20 5.96 -7.68 0.30
C LEU A 20 4.53 -7.42 -0.21
N ILE A 21 4.29 -7.54 -1.52
CA ILE A 21 2.93 -7.48 -2.08
C ILE A 21 2.07 -8.62 -1.52
N ALA A 22 2.59 -9.85 -1.51
CA ALA A 22 1.86 -11.00 -0.97
C ALA A 22 1.59 -10.87 0.54
N GLN A 23 2.47 -10.21 1.30
CA GLN A 23 2.26 -9.89 2.71
C GLN A 23 1.25 -8.75 2.90
N ALA A 24 1.29 -7.73 2.04
CA ALA A 24 0.32 -6.63 2.04
C ALA A 24 -1.11 -7.14 1.78
N GLU A 25 -1.27 -8.13 0.89
CA GLU A 25 -2.54 -8.83 0.65
C GLU A 25 -3.02 -9.64 1.86
N ARG A 26 -2.11 -10.12 2.71
CA ARG A 26 -2.44 -10.77 3.98
C ARG A 26 -2.85 -9.78 5.07
N GLY A 27 -2.75 -8.48 4.80
CA GLY A 27 -3.14 -7.42 5.72
C GLY A 27 -2.02 -6.97 6.67
N ASP A 28 -0.77 -7.29 6.35
CA ASP A 28 0.39 -6.88 7.13
C ASP A 28 0.70 -5.38 6.89
N MET A 29 0.68 -4.59 7.96
CA MET A 29 0.77 -3.14 7.93
C MET A 29 2.13 -2.66 7.40
N ASP A 30 3.23 -3.22 7.93
CA ASP A 30 4.59 -2.92 7.51
C ASP A 30 4.82 -3.30 6.04
N ALA A 31 4.22 -4.41 5.60
CA ALA A 31 4.29 -4.83 4.20
C ALA A 31 3.49 -3.91 3.27
N GLN A 32 2.33 -3.40 3.69
CA GLN A 32 1.56 -2.41 2.90
C GLN A 32 2.35 -1.12 2.70
N TYR A 33 3.04 -0.64 3.74
CA TYR A 33 3.95 0.49 3.63
C TYR A 33 5.09 0.20 2.64
N ALA A 34 5.76 -0.94 2.81
CA ALA A 34 6.89 -1.33 1.97
C ALA A 34 6.49 -1.58 0.50
N ALA A 35 5.32 -2.15 0.25
CA ALA A 35 4.75 -2.30 -1.09
C ALA A 35 4.52 -0.92 -1.74
N GLY A 36 3.97 0.03 -0.99
CA GLY A 36 3.83 1.42 -1.44
C GLY A 36 5.17 2.05 -1.84
N LEU A 37 6.21 1.83 -1.04
CA LEU A 37 7.57 2.30 -1.34
C LEU A 37 8.15 1.66 -2.61
N ILE A 38 7.92 0.35 -2.80
CA ILE A 38 8.41 -0.38 -3.97
C ILE A 38 7.77 0.13 -5.27
N TYR A 39 6.45 0.38 -5.26
CA TYR A 39 5.77 0.94 -6.43
C TYR A 39 6.17 2.39 -6.69
N ALA A 40 6.48 3.16 -5.63
CA ALA A 40 6.96 4.54 -5.76
C ALA A 40 8.37 4.60 -6.36
N GLU A 41 9.24 3.66 -5.97
CA GLU A 41 10.66 3.68 -6.35
C GLU A 41 10.97 2.76 -7.55
N GLY A 42 10.04 1.90 -7.96
CA GLY A 42 10.21 0.97 -9.08
C GLY A 42 11.21 -0.15 -8.81
N ARG A 43 11.34 -0.60 -7.56
CA ARG A 43 12.30 -1.64 -7.19
C ARG A 43 11.78 -3.03 -7.57
N GLY A 44 12.06 -3.44 -8.81
CA GLY A 44 11.69 -4.76 -9.32
C GLY A 44 10.27 -4.86 -9.92
N VAL A 45 9.53 -3.75 -9.91
CA VAL A 45 8.23 -3.59 -10.60
C VAL A 45 8.23 -2.27 -11.38
N ALA A 46 7.30 -2.13 -12.34
CA ALA A 46 7.09 -0.85 -12.99
C ALA A 46 6.68 0.22 -11.97
N ILE A 47 7.24 1.43 -12.10
CA ILE A 47 6.88 2.57 -11.25
C ILE A 47 5.41 2.88 -11.48
N ASP A 48 4.62 2.75 -10.43
CA ASP A 48 3.19 2.99 -10.47
C ASP A 48 2.76 3.74 -9.21
N LEU A 49 2.82 5.08 -9.31
CA LEU A 49 2.48 5.95 -8.19
C LEU A 49 1.02 5.73 -7.75
N VAL A 50 0.12 5.40 -8.69
CA VAL A 50 -1.31 5.18 -8.43
C VAL A 50 -1.49 4.00 -7.48
N GLN A 51 -0.79 2.89 -7.74
CA GLN A 51 -0.76 1.73 -6.83
C GLN A 51 -0.06 2.06 -5.51
N ALA A 52 1.06 2.80 -5.54
CA ALA A 52 1.77 3.21 -4.33
C ALA A 52 0.84 3.97 -3.36
N TYR A 53 0.09 4.95 -3.87
CA TYR A 53 -0.85 5.74 -3.08
C TYR A 53 -1.98 4.89 -2.48
N TYR A 54 -2.42 3.85 -3.21
CA TYR A 54 -3.42 2.92 -2.72
C TYR A 54 -2.92 2.10 -1.53
N TRP A 55 -1.76 1.44 -1.66
CA TRP A 55 -1.19 0.63 -0.58
C TRP A 55 -0.88 1.46 0.67
N LEU A 56 -0.39 2.68 0.48
CA LEU A 56 -0.13 3.60 1.58
C LEU A 56 -1.43 4.07 2.26
N THR A 57 -2.52 4.25 1.49
CA THR A 57 -3.81 4.61 2.10
C THR A 57 -4.37 3.47 2.96
N SER A 58 -4.14 2.22 2.57
CA SER A 58 -4.49 1.05 3.40
C SER A 58 -3.71 1.03 4.71
N ALA A 59 -2.39 1.27 4.67
CA ALA A 59 -1.55 1.33 5.86
C ALA A 59 -1.98 2.46 6.81
N ILE A 60 -2.28 3.65 6.27
CA ILE A 60 -2.83 4.79 7.05
C ILE A 60 -4.16 4.41 7.71
N ALA A 61 -5.03 3.66 7.01
CA ALA A 61 -6.30 3.20 7.56
C ALA A 61 -6.13 2.22 8.72
N GLN A 62 -5.00 1.49 8.78
CA GLN A 62 -4.62 0.65 9.91
C GLN A 62 -3.94 1.42 11.06
N GLY A 63 -3.62 2.71 10.86
CA GLY A 63 -3.00 3.57 11.87
C GLY A 63 -1.52 3.87 11.62
N ASP A 64 -0.98 3.46 10.48
CA ASP A 64 0.42 3.71 10.13
C ASP A 64 0.63 5.19 9.76
N SER A 65 1.34 5.91 10.63
CA SER A 65 1.60 7.35 10.46
C SER A 65 2.74 7.61 9.47
N ASP A 66 3.68 6.68 9.35
CA ASP A 66 4.80 6.75 8.40
C ASP A 66 4.32 6.61 6.95
N ALA A 67 3.30 5.79 6.71
CA ALA A 67 2.61 5.68 5.44
C ALA A 67 1.96 7.00 5.00
N GLU A 68 1.47 7.83 5.94
CA GLU A 68 0.94 9.15 5.61
C GLU A 68 2.01 10.05 5.00
N LEU A 69 3.20 10.07 5.61
CA LEU A 69 4.32 10.87 5.13
C LEU A 69 4.75 10.42 3.73
N LEU A 70 4.88 9.11 3.52
CA LEU A 70 5.26 8.57 2.22
C LEU A 70 4.17 8.81 1.16
N ARG A 71 2.89 8.71 1.54
CA ARG A 71 1.76 9.01 0.64
C ARG A 71 1.79 10.46 0.19
N ARG A 72 2.10 11.39 1.11
CA ARG A 72 2.27 12.81 0.76
C ARG A 72 3.42 13.02 -0.20
N HIS A 73 4.54 12.32 -0.01
CA HIS A 73 5.68 12.38 -0.92
C HIS A 73 5.32 11.90 -2.32
N VAL A 74 4.65 10.74 -2.42
CA VAL A 74 4.15 10.19 -3.69
C VAL A 74 3.12 11.13 -4.33
N ALA A 75 2.19 11.69 -3.56
CA ALA A 75 1.20 12.63 -4.07
C ALA A 75 1.82 13.92 -4.61
N ALA A 76 2.97 14.35 -4.06
CA ALA A 76 3.71 15.50 -4.58
C ALA A 76 4.47 15.17 -5.89
N ALA A 77 4.77 13.90 -6.14
CA ALA A 77 5.41 13.44 -7.37
C ALA A 77 4.42 13.07 -8.50
N MET A 78 3.13 12.95 -8.18
CA MET A 78 2.07 12.65 -9.15
C MET A 78 1.63 13.89 -9.93
N ASP A 79 1.27 13.69 -11.20
CA ASP A 79 0.48 14.66 -11.96
C ASP A 79 -1.01 14.63 -11.54
N ASP A 80 -1.74 15.72 -11.80
CA ASP A 80 -3.18 15.85 -11.50
C ASP A 80 -4.02 14.66 -12.02
N ALA A 81 -3.67 14.14 -13.19
CA ALA A 81 -4.34 12.98 -13.80
C ALA A 81 -4.09 11.68 -13.02
N GLN A 82 -2.85 11.46 -12.56
CA GLN A 82 -2.50 10.29 -11.76
C GLN A 82 -3.15 10.34 -10.38
N PHE A 83 -3.23 11.54 -9.78
CA PHE A 83 -3.91 11.73 -8.50
C PHE A 83 -5.42 11.44 -8.58
N ALA A 84 -6.08 11.87 -9.67
CA ALA A 84 -7.49 11.54 -9.90
C ALA A 84 -7.71 10.03 -10.04
N ALA A 85 -6.84 9.34 -10.80
CA ALA A 85 -6.88 7.89 -10.93
C ALA A 85 -6.62 7.18 -9.59
N ALA A 86 -5.64 7.64 -8.80
CA ALA A 86 -5.30 7.08 -7.50
C ALA A 86 -6.45 7.22 -6.50
N ARG A 87 -7.10 8.38 -6.47
CA ARG A 87 -8.30 8.60 -5.65
C ARG A 87 -9.45 7.69 -6.07
N HIS A 88 -9.67 7.52 -7.37
CA HIS A 88 -10.71 6.64 -7.87
C HIS A 88 -10.42 5.16 -7.55
N LEU A 89 -9.16 4.75 -7.64
CA LEU A 89 -8.69 3.41 -7.23
C LEU A 89 -8.93 3.19 -5.73
N VAL A 90 -8.51 4.14 -4.88
CA VAL A 90 -8.72 4.07 -3.43
C VAL A 90 -10.21 4.01 -3.07
N VAL A 91 -11.07 4.77 -3.75
CA VAL A 91 -12.51 4.76 -3.48
C VAL A 91 -13.15 3.44 -3.91
N SER A 92 -12.74 2.88 -5.06
CA SER A 92 -13.29 1.63 -5.58
C SER A 92 -12.82 0.41 -4.78
N ALA A 93 -11.54 0.38 -4.39
CA ALA A 93 -10.98 -0.68 -3.57
C ALA A 93 -11.29 -0.50 -2.06
N GLY A 94 -11.48 0.74 -1.59
CA GLY A 94 -11.91 1.06 -0.23
C GLY A 94 -13.30 0.53 0.12
N ARG A 95 -14.16 0.23 -0.87
CA ARG A 95 -15.40 -0.53 -0.66
C ARG A 95 -15.16 -2.01 -0.35
N ALA A 96 -14.02 -2.57 -0.78
CA ALA A 96 -13.60 -3.93 -0.46
C ALA A 96 -12.82 -3.99 0.88
N LEU A 97 -12.06 -2.93 1.18
CA LEU A 97 -11.35 -2.75 2.45
C LEU A 97 -12.26 -2.07 3.48
N SER A 98 -13.32 -2.77 3.90
CA SER A 98 -14.05 -2.33 5.09
C SER A 98 -13.12 -2.39 6.31
N PRO A 99 -12.95 -1.28 7.04
CA PRO A 99 -12.23 -1.33 8.31
C PRO A 99 -13.02 -2.24 9.24
N SER A 100 -12.35 -3.22 9.84
CA SER A 100 -12.85 -3.86 11.06
C SER A 100 -13.08 -2.76 12.11
N GLY A 101 -14.28 -2.20 12.16
CA GLY A 101 -14.58 -1.08 13.06
C GLY A 101 -15.77 -0.19 12.68
N GLY A 102 -16.88 -0.75 12.21
CA GLY A 102 -18.09 0.04 12.01
C GLY A 102 -19.25 -0.84 11.57
N LYS A 103 -20.08 -1.26 12.52
CA LYS A 103 -21.34 -1.97 12.28
C LYS A 103 -22.12 -1.21 11.19
N PRO A 104 -22.53 -1.82 10.07
CA PRO A 104 -23.56 -1.22 9.24
C PRO A 104 -24.83 -1.21 10.09
N ALA A 105 -25.11 -0.06 10.70
CA ALA A 105 -26.41 0.20 11.29
C ALA A 105 -27.42 0.09 10.15
N ASP A 106 -28.24 -0.94 10.30
CA ASP A 106 -29.57 -1.14 9.75
C ASP A 106 -30.04 -0.04 8.79
N VAL A 107 -30.19 -0.41 7.51
CA VAL A 107 -31.29 0.12 6.72
C VAL A 107 -32.05 -1.06 6.15
N CYS A 108 -32.80 -1.73 7.03
CA CYS A 108 -33.95 -2.51 6.62
C CYS A 108 -35.02 -1.53 6.12
N ARG A 109 -34.94 -1.19 4.83
CA ARG A 109 -35.96 -0.44 4.12
C ARG A 109 -37.20 -1.35 3.95
N HIS A 110 -38.25 -1.08 4.73
CA HIS A 110 -39.61 -1.57 4.45
C HIS A 110 -40.23 -0.78 3.30
#